data_AF-A0A5C5XGM5-F1
#
_entry.id   AF-A0A5C5XGM5-F1
#
_cell.length_a   1.000
_cell.length_b   1.000
_cell.length_c   1.000
_cell.angle_alpha   90.00
_cell.angle_beta   90.00
_cell.angle_gamma   90.00
#
_symmetry.space_group_name_H-M   'P 1'
#
loop_
_entity.id
_entity.type
_entity.pdbx_description
1 polymer ?
#
loop_
_entity_poly.entity_id
_entity_poly.type
_entity_poly.pdbx_seq_one_letter_code
_entity_poly.pdbx_strand_id
1 'polypeptide(L)'
;MNSLKHQFDEQRFTNGYELVNGVAMHQANGEQFQIPPDVIKRNVAPGQFVELRIDSPRFSVHEDDLAACKCPSCNGELSKPILKHEHPESLLNLPSPKLPSRGWGEDFWVQIQDVSDKHFRGVVDNHLAECHLHGLESGRSIYFHADHILALHDIHKLEIVESMSADDLKEFAQYLGNMKKRND
;
A
#
# COMPACT_ATOMS: atom_id res chain seq x y z
N MET A 1 1.72 -22.65 -17.12
CA MET A 1 2.13 -21.77 -16.01
C MET A 1 1.35 -20.48 -16.17
N ASN A 2 0.44 -20.15 -15.24
CA ASN A 2 -0.25 -18.86 -15.27
C ASN A 2 0.77 -17.79 -14.87
N SER A 3 0.92 -16.74 -15.67
CA SER A 3 1.80 -15.61 -15.34
C SER A 3 1.22 -14.82 -14.17
N LEU A 4 2.08 -14.11 -13.42
CA LEU A 4 1.62 -13.26 -12.31
C LEU A 4 0.59 -12.22 -12.76
N LYS A 5 0.74 -11.72 -13.99
CA LYS A 5 -0.26 -10.85 -14.62
C LYS A 5 -1.64 -11.52 -14.71
N HIS A 6 -1.71 -12.76 -15.17
CA HIS A 6 -2.99 -13.47 -15.27
C HIS A 6 -3.63 -13.67 -13.90
N GLN A 7 -2.83 -14.02 -12.89
CA GLN A 7 -3.33 -14.20 -11.53
C GLN A 7 -3.82 -12.87 -10.91
N PHE A 8 -3.12 -11.77 -11.19
CA PHE A 8 -3.58 -10.43 -10.87
C PHE A 8 -4.92 -10.11 -11.55
N ASP A 9 -5.04 -10.38 -12.85
CA ASP A 9 -6.27 -10.12 -13.62
C ASP A 9 -7.46 -10.97 -13.15
N GLU A 10 -7.23 -12.14 -12.56
CA GLU A 10 -8.25 -13.06 -12.02
C GLU A 10 -8.59 -12.78 -10.55
N GLN A 11 -7.70 -12.15 -9.77
CA GLN A 11 -7.91 -11.89 -8.35
C GLN A 11 -9.10 -10.96 -8.14
N ARG A 12 -10.01 -11.34 -7.24
CA ARG A 12 -11.15 -10.53 -6.83
C ARG A 12 -11.24 -10.50 -5.31
N PHE A 13 -11.58 -9.34 -4.77
CA PHE A 13 -11.90 -9.18 -3.35
C PHE A 13 -13.42 -9.11 -3.17
N THR A 14 -13.88 -9.38 -1.95
CA THR A 14 -15.31 -9.32 -1.62
C THR A 14 -15.80 -7.88 -1.49
N ASN A 15 -17.11 -7.68 -1.56
CA ASN A 15 -17.77 -6.40 -1.28
C ASN A 15 -17.28 -5.19 -2.10
N GLY A 16 -16.74 -5.44 -3.30
CA GLY A 16 -16.28 -4.39 -4.20
C GLY A 16 -14.99 -3.69 -3.74
N TYR A 17 -14.25 -4.31 -2.82
CA TYR A 17 -12.92 -3.85 -2.47
C TYR A 17 -11.95 -4.07 -3.63
N GLU A 18 -11.00 -3.15 -3.76
CA GLU A 18 -9.95 -3.18 -4.77
C GLU A 18 -8.63 -2.68 -4.16
N LEU A 19 -7.51 -3.12 -4.74
CA LEU A 19 -6.22 -2.53 -4.39
C LEU A 19 -6.15 -1.10 -4.92
N VAL A 20 -5.69 -0.19 -4.08
CA VAL A 20 -5.55 1.21 -4.46
C VAL A 20 -4.39 1.39 -5.43
N ASN A 21 -4.66 2.05 -6.55
CA ASN A 21 -3.62 2.48 -7.47
C ASN A 21 -2.92 3.74 -6.91
N GLY A 22 -1.72 3.56 -6.36
CA GLY A 22 -0.94 4.64 -5.77
C GLY A 22 -0.53 5.72 -6.76
N VAL A 23 -0.29 5.37 -8.03
CA VAL A 23 0.02 6.36 -9.09
C VAL A 23 -1.17 7.28 -9.35
N ALA A 24 -2.37 6.71 -9.49
CA ALA A 24 -3.60 7.50 -9.67
C ALA A 24 -3.88 8.37 -8.43
N MET A 25 -3.67 7.83 -7.23
CA MET A 25 -3.83 8.59 -5.98
C MET A 25 -2.81 9.73 -5.87
N HIS A 26 -1.54 9.50 -6.23
CA HIS A 26 -0.52 10.54 -6.26
C HIS A 26 -0.86 11.63 -7.28
N GLN A 27 -1.35 11.26 -8.47
CA GLN A 27 -1.77 12.25 -9.49
C GLN A 27 -2.93 13.12 -8.99
N ALA A 28 -3.88 12.54 -8.27
CA ALA A 28 -5.04 13.27 -7.76
C ALA A 28 -4.72 14.16 -6.54
N ASN A 29 -3.78 13.74 -5.68
CA ASN A 29 -3.52 14.40 -4.39
C ASN A 29 -2.15 15.08 -4.29
N GLY A 30 -1.29 14.89 -5.29
CA GLY A 30 0.04 15.48 -5.38
C GLY A 30 0.89 15.19 -4.15
N GLU A 31 1.42 16.25 -3.54
CA GLU A 31 2.31 16.13 -2.39
C GLU A 31 1.63 15.57 -1.13
N GLN A 32 0.30 15.57 -1.11
CA GLN A 32 -0.47 14.99 -0.04
C GLN A 32 -0.53 13.46 -0.13
N PHE A 33 -0.03 12.81 -1.19
CA PHE A 33 0.01 11.35 -1.26
C PHE A 33 1.30 10.93 -1.96
N GLN A 34 2.39 10.76 -1.21
CA GLN A 34 3.68 10.40 -1.78
C GLN A 34 3.79 8.89 -1.97
N ILE A 35 4.45 8.47 -3.04
CA ILE A 35 4.72 7.06 -3.35
C ILE A 35 6.20 6.87 -3.71
N PRO A 36 6.76 5.67 -3.55
CA PRO A 36 8.10 5.36 -4.03
C PRO A 36 8.24 5.66 -5.54
N PRO A 37 9.37 6.22 -5.97
CA PRO A 37 9.63 6.43 -7.40
C PRO A 37 9.77 5.09 -8.12
N ASP A 38 9.56 5.10 -9.44
CA ASP A 38 9.61 3.89 -10.26
C ASP A 38 10.94 3.14 -10.14
N VAL A 39 12.07 3.85 -10.04
CA VAL A 39 13.39 3.25 -9.83
C VAL A 39 13.46 2.40 -8.56
N ILE A 40 12.78 2.79 -7.49
CA ILE A 40 12.70 1.97 -6.27
C ILE A 40 11.80 0.76 -6.51
N LYS A 41 10.62 0.97 -7.10
CA LYS A 41 9.65 -0.11 -7.37
C LYS A 41 10.21 -1.22 -8.27
N ARG A 42 11.03 -0.86 -9.28
CA ARG A 42 11.67 -1.82 -10.19
C ARG A 42 12.74 -2.68 -9.52
N ASN A 43 13.32 -2.21 -8.42
CA ASN A 43 14.37 -2.90 -7.67
C ASN A 43 13.82 -3.66 -6.44
N VAL A 44 12.50 -3.73 -6.28
CA VAL A 44 11.85 -4.56 -5.26
C VAL A 44 12.05 -6.05 -5.59
N ALA A 45 12.50 -6.81 -4.61
CA ALA A 45 12.88 -8.23 -4.76
C ALA A 45 12.18 -9.15 -3.74
N PRO A 46 12.14 -10.48 -3.99
CA PRO A 46 11.64 -11.45 -3.02
C PRO A 46 12.31 -11.34 -1.65
N GLY A 47 11.53 -11.50 -0.59
CA GLY A 47 11.94 -11.34 0.80
C GLY A 47 11.72 -9.94 1.37
N GLN A 48 11.52 -8.93 0.51
CA GLN A 48 11.29 -7.55 0.93
C GLN A 48 9.83 -7.28 1.28
N PHE A 49 9.57 -6.24 2.07
CA PHE A 49 8.22 -5.82 2.47
C PHE A 49 7.79 -4.52 1.79
N VAL A 50 6.59 -4.52 1.22
CA VAL A 50 5.94 -3.36 0.62
C VAL A 50 4.58 -3.11 1.24
N GLU A 51 4.18 -1.84 1.29
CA GLU A 51 2.86 -1.43 1.78
C GLU A 51 1.89 -1.37 0.59
N LEU A 52 0.73 -1.99 0.78
CA LEU A 52 -0.43 -1.88 -0.10
C LEU A 52 -1.60 -1.30 0.69
N ARG A 53 -2.60 -0.82 -0.04
CA ARG A 53 -3.91 -0.45 0.53
C ARG A 53 -5.02 -1.14 -0.23
N ILE A 54 -6.00 -1.65 0.52
CA ILE A 54 -7.25 -2.16 -0.02
C ILE A 54 -8.37 -1.24 0.41
N ASP A 55 -9.23 -0.84 -0.52
CA ASP A 55 -10.28 0.16 -0.27
C ASP A 55 -11.54 -0.19 -1.06
N SER A 56 -12.69 0.37 -0.68
CA SER A 56 -13.96 0.16 -1.36
C SER A 56 -14.67 1.50 -1.62
N PRO A 57 -15.25 1.69 -2.81
CA PRO A 57 -16.10 2.86 -3.05
C PRO A 57 -17.41 2.81 -2.25
N ARG A 58 -17.77 1.65 -1.66
CA ARG A 58 -18.96 1.47 -0.82
C ARG A 58 -18.65 1.98 0.59
N PHE A 59 -18.77 3.29 0.78
CA PHE A 59 -18.77 3.87 2.12
C PHE A 59 -20.07 3.46 2.83
N SER A 60 -19.98 2.56 3.81
CA SER A 60 -21.13 2.19 4.66
C SER A 60 -21.35 3.29 5.69
N VAL A 61 -22.12 4.33 5.35
CA VAL A 61 -22.73 5.17 6.38
C VAL A 61 -23.84 4.31 7.00
N HIS A 62 -23.68 3.81 8.21
CA HIS A 62 -24.84 3.31 8.96
C HIS A 62 -25.70 4.53 9.37
N GLU A 63 -27.03 4.41 9.33
CA GLU A 63 -27.95 5.53 9.63
C GLU A 63 -27.75 6.14 11.04
N ASP A 64 -27.08 5.40 11.94
CA ASP A 64 -26.77 5.79 13.31
C ASP A 64 -25.35 6.40 13.50
N ASP A 65 -24.53 6.47 12.44
CA ASP A 65 -23.18 7.03 12.52
C ASP A 65 -23.20 8.56 12.40
N LEU A 66 -22.47 9.23 13.29
CA LEU A 66 -22.27 10.68 13.24
C LEU A 66 -21.79 11.11 11.84
N ALA A 67 -22.50 12.07 11.22
CA ALA A 67 -22.17 12.63 9.91
C ALA A 67 -20.74 13.22 9.82
N ALA A 68 -20.11 13.46 10.97
CA ALA A 68 -18.73 13.91 11.10
C ALA A 68 -17.99 13.06 12.15
N CYS A 69 -16.82 12.51 11.77
CA CYS A 69 -15.96 11.78 12.69
C CYS A 69 -14.99 12.73 13.40
N LYS A 70 -14.93 12.70 14.74
CA LYS A 70 -13.81 13.28 15.50
C LYS A 70 -12.63 12.30 15.51
N CYS A 71 -11.90 12.24 14.41
CA CYS A 71 -10.59 11.61 14.38
C CYS A 71 -9.55 12.61 14.96
N PRO A 72 -8.71 12.22 15.94
CA PRO A 72 -7.65 13.08 16.47
C PRO A 72 -6.66 13.57 15.41
N SER A 73 -6.57 12.87 14.26
CA SER A 73 -5.65 13.18 13.17
C SER A 73 -6.20 14.14 12.11
N CYS A 74 -7.52 14.29 11.94
CA CYS A 74 -8.06 15.05 10.80
C CYS A 74 -9.03 16.20 11.13
N ASN A 75 -9.62 16.23 12.33
CA ASN A 75 -10.48 17.31 12.85
C ASN A 75 -11.35 18.08 11.81
N GLY A 76 -11.93 17.36 10.84
CA GLY A 76 -12.64 17.94 9.70
C GLY A 76 -13.80 17.06 9.24
N GLU A 77 -14.84 17.69 8.69
CA GLU A 77 -15.92 17.01 7.96
C GLU A 77 -15.34 16.42 6.67
N LEU A 78 -15.02 15.12 6.69
CA LEU A 78 -14.48 14.39 5.54
C LEU A 78 -15.35 13.16 5.29
N SER A 79 -16.05 13.15 4.15
CA SER A 79 -16.80 11.99 3.68
C SER A 79 -15.90 10.84 3.19
N LYS A 80 -14.57 11.07 3.08
CA LYS A 80 -13.53 10.11 2.64
C LYS A 80 -12.15 10.53 3.18
N PRO A 81 -11.85 10.40 4.48
CA PRO A 81 -10.51 10.73 4.96
C PRO A 81 -9.50 9.74 4.38
N ILE A 82 -8.53 10.25 3.60
CA ILE A 82 -7.31 9.50 3.30
C ILE A 82 -6.52 9.49 4.60
N LEU A 83 -6.71 8.44 5.39
CA LEU A 83 -5.88 8.21 6.57
C LEU A 83 -4.45 7.97 6.08
N LYS A 84 -3.58 8.97 6.24
CA LYS A 84 -2.14 8.75 6.20
C LYS A 84 -1.77 8.03 7.48
N HIS A 85 -1.31 6.80 7.37
CA HIS A 85 -0.77 6.09 8.52
C HIS A 85 0.71 6.46 8.68
N GLU A 86 1.14 6.67 9.93
CA GLU A 86 2.51 6.31 10.28
C GLU A 86 2.57 4.79 10.07
N HIS A 87 3.21 4.35 8.98
CA HIS A 87 3.56 2.97 8.60
C HIS A 87 2.84 1.82 9.33
N PRO A 88 2.18 0.86 8.63
CA PRO A 88 1.42 -0.20 9.28
C PRO A 88 2.24 -0.92 10.35
N GLU A 89 1.58 -1.31 11.45
CA GLU A 89 2.25 -1.96 12.57
C GLU A 89 2.81 -3.34 12.17
N SER A 90 4.12 -3.35 11.87
CA SER A 90 5.18 -4.30 12.23
C SER A 90 5.10 -5.81 11.90
N LEU A 91 6.31 -6.33 11.59
CA LEU A 91 6.82 -7.71 11.52
C LEU A 91 6.70 -8.56 12.81
N LEU A 92 5.77 -8.27 13.71
CA LEU A 92 5.56 -8.97 14.99
C LEU A 92 4.08 -9.28 15.19
N ASN A 93 3.78 -10.41 15.86
CA ASN A 93 2.42 -10.76 16.29
C ASN A 93 1.92 -9.75 17.33
N LEU A 94 1.27 -8.70 16.85
CA LEU A 94 0.57 -7.74 17.68
C LEU A 94 -0.87 -8.22 17.91
N PRO A 95 -1.42 -8.03 19.12
CA PRO A 95 -2.81 -8.38 19.40
C PRO A 95 -3.74 -7.57 18.49
N SER A 96 -4.74 -8.24 17.89
CA SER A 96 -5.70 -7.61 16.98
C SER A 96 -6.27 -6.32 17.61
N PRO A 97 -6.08 -5.16 16.99
CA PRO A 97 -6.58 -3.92 17.53
C PRO A 97 -8.11 -3.94 17.51
N LYS A 98 -8.76 -3.59 18.62
CA LYS A 98 -10.21 -3.42 18.69
C LYS A 98 -10.60 -2.09 18.04
N LEU A 99 -10.43 -1.98 16.73
CA LEU A 99 -10.89 -0.82 15.97
C LEU A 99 -12.36 -1.05 15.55
N PRO A 100 -13.22 -0.03 15.66
CA PRO A 100 -14.57 -0.13 15.12
C PRO A 100 -14.47 -0.28 13.59
N SER A 101 -15.11 -1.32 13.03
CA SER A 101 -15.17 -1.50 11.58
C SER A 101 -16.02 -0.38 10.98
N ARG A 102 -15.45 0.33 10.01
CA ARG A 102 -16.07 1.49 9.36
C ARG A 102 -15.96 1.46 7.83
N GLY A 103 -15.27 0.48 7.24
CA GLY A 103 -15.13 0.33 5.79
C GLY A 103 -14.24 1.39 5.14
N TRP A 104 -13.21 1.86 5.85
CA TRP A 104 -12.37 3.00 5.43
C TRP A 104 -11.18 2.61 4.56
N GLY A 105 -11.10 1.34 4.17
CA GLY A 105 -9.90 0.76 3.60
C GLY A 105 -8.78 0.62 4.64
N GLU A 106 -7.87 -0.31 4.40
CA GLU A 106 -6.81 -0.67 5.32
C GLU A 106 -5.47 -0.71 4.58
N ASP A 107 -4.43 -0.14 5.21
CA ASP A 107 -3.05 -0.21 4.73
C ASP A 107 -2.36 -1.41 5.40
N PHE A 108 -1.54 -2.16 4.67
CA PHE A 108 -0.95 -3.40 5.15
C PHE A 108 0.36 -3.77 4.49
N TRP A 109 1.16 -4.54 5.20
CA TRP A 109 2.44 -5.05 4.72
C TRP A 109 2.27 -6.36 3.97
N VAL A 110 3.04 -6.48 2.90
CA VAL A 110 3.13 -7.68 2.07
C VAL A 110 4.58 -8.05 1.88
N GLN A 111 4.95 -9.27 2.25
CA GLN A 111 6.25 -9.84 1.92
C GLN A 111 6.26 -10.33 0.48
N ILE A 112 7.17 -9.84 -0.34
CA ILE A 112 7.33 -10.27 -1.73
C ILE A 112 7.82 -11.72 -1.76
N GLN A 113 7.14 -12.56 -2.55
CA GLN A 113 7.51 -13.97 -2.77
C GLN A 113 7.97 -14.23 -4.19
N ASP A 114 7.46 -13.46 -5.16
CA ASP A 114 7.79 -13.62 -6.58
C ASP A 114 7.58 -12.31 -7.33
N VAL A 115 8.37 -12.09 -8.38
CA VAL A 115 8.35 -10.89 -9.21
C VAL A 115 8.48 -11.29 -10.68
N SER A 116 7.60 -10.75 -11.52
CA SER A 116 7.64 -10.93 -12.98
C SER A 116 7.23 -9.62 -13.65
N ASP A 117 8.20 -9.00 -14.34
CA ASP A 117 8.10 -7.66 -14.93
C ASP A 117 7.70 -6.61 -13.89
N LYS A 118 6.44 -6.15 -13.91
CA LYS A 118 5.86 -5.18 -12.96
C LYS A 118 4.79 -5.80 -12.07
N HIS A 119 4.64 -7.12 -12.09
CA HIS A 119 3.67 -7.85 -11.29
C HIS A 119 4.36 -8.62 -10.18
N PHE A 120 3.73 -8.64 -9.03
CA PHE A 120 4.25 -9.21 -7.81
C PHE A 120 3.27 -10.24 -7.27
N ARG A 121 3.81 -11.30 -6.68
CA ARG A 121 3.09 -12.12 -5.70
C ARG A 121 3.73 -11.88 -4.35
N GLY A 122 2.92 -11.57 -3.36
CA GLY A 122 3.38 -11.51 -1.98
C GLY A 122 2.45 -12.23 -1.03
N VAL A 123 2.83 -12.24 0.25
CA VAL A 123 2.06 -12.79 1.36
C VAL A 123 1.78 -11.67 2.35
N VAL A 124 0.52 -11.54 2.77
CA VAL A 124 0.10 -10.53 3.75
C VAL A 124 0.77 -10.82 5.09
N ASP A 125 1.49 -9.85 5.63
CA ASP A 125 2.32 -10.02 6.82
C ASP A 125 1.57 -9.73 8.12
N ASN A 126 0.69 -8.73 8.13
CA ASN A 126 -0.07 -8.31 9.31
C ASN A 126 -1.52 -8.81 9.32
N HIS A 127 -2.12 -8.82 10.51
CA HIS A 127 -3.55 -9.09 10.66
C HIS A 127 -4.37 -7.89 10.18
N LEU A 128 -5.39 -8.16 9.37
CA LEU A 128 -6.30 -7.14 8.83
C LEU A 128 -7.57 -7.07 9.66
N ALA A 129 -7.87 -5.89 10.20
CA ALA A 129 -9.01 -5.69 11.10
C ALA A 129 -10.36 -5.94 10.40
N GLU A 130 -10.45 -5.61 9.11
CA GLU A 130 -11.67 -5.73 8.31
C GLU A 130 -11.67 -6.92 7.35
N CYS A 131 -10.88 -7.97 7.66
CA CYS A 131 -10.72 -9.15 6.80
C CYS A 131 -12.04 -9.78 6.33
N HIS A 132 -13.08 -9.76 7.17
CA HIS A 132 -14.42 -10.26 6.86
C HIS A 132 -15.16 -9.44 5.79
N LEU A 133 -14.76 -8.19 5.53
CA LEU A 133 -15.36 -7.33 4.50
C LEU A 133 -14.70 -7.51 3.14
N HIS A 134 -13.38 -7.69 3.07
CA HIS A 134 -12.65 -7.75 1.81
C HIS A 134 -12.06 -9.13 1.47
N GLY A 135 -12.12 -10.08 2.41
CA GLY A 135 -11.72 -11.48 2.20
C GLY A 135 -10.20 -11.70 2.17
N LEU A 136 -9.42 -10.72 2.63
CA LEU A 136 -7.96 -10.80 2.70
C LEU A 136 -7.54 -11.08 4.14
N GLU A 137 -6.71 -12.08 4.35
CA GLU A 137 -6.25 -12.52 5.67
C GLU A 137 -4.72 -12.52 5.72
N SER A 138 -4.15 -12.38 6.92
CA SER A 138 -2.72 -12.63 7.15
C SER A 138 -2.31 -14.01 6.65
N GLY A 139 -1.11 -14.12 6.08
CA GLY A 139 -0.58 -15.35 5.51
C GLY A 139 -1.14 -15.74 4.14
N ARG A 140 -2.12 -15.00 3.59
CA ARG A 140 -2.65 -15.24 2.25
C ARG A 140 -1.78 -14.62 1.18
N SER A 141 -1.71 -15.31 0.04
CA SER A 141 -1.09 -14.75 -1.16
C SER A 141 -1.97 -13.66 -1.77
N ILE A 142 -1.31 -12.60 -2.24
CA ILE A 142 -1.92 -11.51 -2.97
C ILE A 142 -1.08 -11.18 -4.21
N TYR A 143 -1.77 -10.83 -5.30
CA TYR A 143 -1.18 -10.45 -6.57
C TYR A 143 -1.44 -8.97 -6.83
N PHE A 144 -0.44 -8.23 -7.31
CA PHE A 144 -0.55 -6.80 -7.54
C PHE A 144 0.45 -6.30 -8.58
N HIS A 145 0.12 -5.18 -9.23
CA HIS A 145 1.03 -4.42 -10.09
C HIS A 145 1.85 -3.40 -9.28
N ALA A 146 3.03 -3.01 -9.77
CA ALA A 146 3.93 -2.01 -9.18
C ALA A 146 3.23 -0.69 -8.78
N ASP A 147 2.19 -0.30 -9.52
CA ASP A 147 1.44 0.93 -9.24
C ASP A 147 0.69 0.90 -7.90
N HIS A 148 0.45 -0.29 -7.34
CA HIS A 148 -0.20 -0.44 -6.03
C HIS A 148 0.77 -0.33 -4.86
N ILE A 149 2.10 -0.30 -5.10
CA ILE A 149 3.10 -0.15 -4.05
C ILE A 149 3.05 1.29 -3.54
N LEU A 150 2.67 1.44 -2.27
CA LEU A 150 2.52 2.73 -1.59
C LEU A 150 3.73 3.11 -0.76
N ALA A 151 4.45 2.12 -0.21
CA ALA A 151 5.70 2.31 0.49
C ALA A 151 6.57 1.05 0.43
N LEU A 152 7.85 1.22 0.74
CA LEU A 152 8.80 0.12 1.01
C LEU A 152 9.14 0.16 2.49
N HIS A 153 9.23 -0.99 3.14
CA HIS A 153 9.67 -1.05 4.53
C HIS A 153 11.13 -0.60 4.69
N ASP A 154 11.37 0.21 5.71
CA ASP A 154 12.64 0.91 5.94
C ASP A 154 13.87 0.01 6.07
N ILE A 155 13.67 -1.23 6.55
CA ILE A 155 14.73 -2.23 6.69
C ILE A 155 15.40 -2.60 5.36
N HIS A 156 14.71 -2.41 4.23
CA HIS A 156 15.23 -2.75 2.90
C HIS A 156 15.83 -1.57 2.14
N LYS A 157 15.82 -0.37 2.72
CA LYS A 157 16.29 0.84 2.01
C LYS A 157 17.73 0.69 1.51
N LEU A 158 18.63 0.14 2.33
CA LEU A 158 20.03 -0.08 1.94
C LEU A 158 20.15 -1.20 0.92
N GLU A 159 19.48 -2.33 1.17
CA GLU A 159 19.48 -3.51 0.31
C GLU A 159 19.04 -3.17 -1.13
N ILE A 160 18.00 -2.35 -1.29
CA ILE A 160 17.53 -1.89 -2.60
C ILE A 160 18.58 -1.03 -3.30
N VAL A 161 19.25 -0.12 -2.59
CA VAL A 161 20.28 0.74 -3.21
C VAL A 161 21.49 -0.10 -3.64
N GLU A 162 21.84 -1.12 -2.86
CA GLU A 162 22.94 -2.04 -3.17
C GLU A 162 22.65 -2.94 -4.39
N SER A 163 21.38 -3.25 -4.65
CA SER A 163 20.98 -4.09 -5.79
C SER A 163 20.82 -3.32 -7.11
N MET A 164 20.77 -1.98 -7.06
CA MET A 164 20.57 -1.14 -8.24
C MET A 164 21.69 -1.26 -9.27
N SER A 165 21.31 -1.23 -10.55
CA SER A 165 22.24 -1.03 -11.65
C SER A 165 22.85 0.37 -11.61
N ALA A 166 23.94 0.59 -12.37
CA ALA A 166 24.53 1.93 -12.50
C ALA A 166 23.55 2.96 -13.09
N ASP A 167 22.68 2.52 -14.01
CA ASP A 167 21.66 3.37 -14.61
C ASP A 167 20.55 3.70 -13.59
N ASP A 168 20.11 2.73 -12.79
CA ASP A 168 19.14 2.96 -11.72
C ASP A 168 19.71 3.87 -10.63
N LEU A 169 20.97 3.70 -10.22
CA LEU A 169 21.63 4.60 -9.25
C LEU A 169 21.66 6.05 -9.77
N LYS A 170 21.88 6.24 -11.08
CA LYS A 170 21.87 7.56 -11.71
C LYS A 170 20.46 8.16 -11.71
N GLU A 171 19.43 7.39 -12.07
CA GLU A 171 18.03 7.82 -12.01
C GLU A 171 17.63 8.17 -10.58
N PHE A 172 18.00 7.34 -9.60
CA PHE A 172 17.71 7.56 -8.19
C PHE A 172 18.41 8.82 -7.66
N ALA A 173 19.68 9.05 -8.01
CA ALA A 173 20.38 10.27 -7.65
C ALA A 173 19.72 11.53 -8.23
N GLN A 174 19.24 11.47 -9.48
CA GLN A 174 18.49 12.57 -10.10
C GLN A 174 17.17 12.83 -9.38
N TYR A 175 16.45 11.77 -9.01
CA TYR A 175 15.22 11.85 -8.21
C TYR A 175 15.47 12.56 -6.86
N LEU A 176 16.49 12.13 -6.11
CA LEU A 176 16.87 12.76 -4.83
C LEU A 176 17.25 14.23 -5.01
N GLY A 177 17.99 14.55 -6.07
CA GLY A 177 18.34 15.94 -6.40
C GLY A 177 17.13 16.83 -6.69
N ASN A 178 16.09 16.28 -7.32
CA ASN A 178 14.84 16.99 -7.60
C ASN A 178 13.97 17.16 -6.34
N MET A 179 13.97 16.18 -5.45
CA MET A 179 13.31 16.30 -4.15
C MET A 179 13.92 17.42 -3.31
N LYS A 180 15.25 17.49 -3.24
CA LYS A 180 15.94 18.53 -2.46
C LYS A 180 15.57 19.94 -2.92
N LYS A 181 15.49 20.16 -4.23
CA LYS A 181 15.07 21.45 -4.83
C LYS A 181 13.62 21.84 -4.57
N ARG A 182 12.75 20.91 -4.19
CA ARG A 182 11.33 21.20 -3.85
C ARG A 182 11.15 21.60 -2.39
N ASN A 183 12.12 21.25 -1.54
CA ASN A 183 12.09 21.52 -0.10
C ASN A 183 12.93 22.76 0.28
N ASP A 184 13.63 23.37 -0.68
CA ASP A 184 14.37 24.64 -0.56
C ASP A 184 13.52 25.79 -1.16
#